data_AF-A0A0M0BLJ9-F1
#
_entry.id   AF-A0A0M0BLJ9-F1
#
_cell.length_a   1.000
_cell.length_b   1.000
_cell.length_c   1.000
_cell.angle_alpha   90.00
_cell.angle_beta   90.00
_cell.angle_gamma   90.00
#
_symmetry.space_group_name_H-M   'P 1'
#
loop_
_entity.id
_entity.type
_entity.pdbx_description
1 polymer ?
#
loop_
_entity_poly.entity_id
_entity_poly.type
_entity_poly.pdbx_seq_one_letter_code
_entity_poly.pdbx_strand_id
1 'polypeptide(L)'
;MDERLLRVVIGLALESALVHRRGIPSLASFYSEPDAGLVRELHDRLIDSGDHCDREAAIWLGLALEQGDIGSNPRGLVVGLREMEFVLYMLMPRSGEALQEVNLWMSFIANAAHSVEDGFWIDAKLLLSRALQVSQSPPVEGLRAESDLGYEVDVLQRATASYFDEVKGYPVRLRVAEDRMEAILKVQEHMLDLMRIHYREEQWGSPEATRTPIHRMSSAIRHLMDEGKELGAPKLELQLASEHLERWVSEIAGGEERTVIQAACEGIKEVIGALRDLNIDGLIFPGE
;
A
#
# COMPACT_ATOMS: atom_id res chain seq x y z
N MET A 1 14.74 16.42 -2.15
CA MET A 1 13.43 15.77 -2.29
C MET A 1 12.36 16.80 -1.98
N ASP A 2 11.27 16.84 -2.74
CA ASP A 2 10.11 17.70 -2.47
C ASP A 2 9.40 17.24 -1.19
N GLU A 3 9.19 18.16 -0.24
CA GLU A 3 8.51 17.93 1.02
C GLU A 3 7.06 17.45 0.83
N ARG A 4 6.37 17.92 -0.22
CA ARG A 4 5.02 17.48 -0.57
C ARG A 4 4.99 16.02 -0.98
N LEU A 5 5.93 15.61 -1.83
CA LEU A 5 6.06 14.21 -2.23
C LEU A 5 6.40 13.31 -1.03
N LEU A 6 7.27 13.78 -0.14
CA LEU A 6 7.59 13.08 1.10
C LEU A 6 6.34 12.88 1.96
N ARG A 7 5.52 13.93 2.13
CA ARG A 7 4.25 13.87 2.86
C ARG A 7 3.27 12.88 2.23
N VAL A 8 3.16 12.86 0.91
CA VAL A 8 2.33 11.87 0.18
C VAL A 8 2.76 10.44 0.50
N VAL A 9 4.06 10.16 0.42
CA VAL A 9 4.62 8.83 0.70
C VAL A 9 4.40 8.41 2.15
N ILE A 10 4.61 9.32 3.11
CA ILE A 10 4.32 9.06 4.53
C ILE A 10 2.82 8.77 4.72
N GLY A 11 1.95 9.48 4.01
CA GLY A 11 0.52 9.25 4.07
C GLY A 11 0.11 7.87 3.54
N LEU A 12 0.75 7.36 2.48
CA LEU A 12 0.54 5.99 1.99
C LEU A 12 1.01 4.94 3.03
N ALA A 13 2.16 5.17 3.65
CA ALA A 13 2.65 4.30 4.73
C ALA A 13 1.71 4.31 5.94
N LEU A 14 1.16 5.47 6.30
CA LEU A 14 0.21 5.62 7.39
C LEU A 14 -1.14 4.98 7.08
N GLU A 15 -1.64 5.11 5.84
CA GLU A 15 -2.84 4.40 5.36
C GLU A 15 -2.66 2.88 5.58
N SER A 16 -1.54 2.32 5.11
CA SER A 16 -1.24 0.90 5.29
C SER A 16 -1.20 0.50 6.78
N ALA A 17 -0.51 1.27 7.62
CA ALA A 17 -0.42 0.99 9.05
C ALA A 17 -1.81 1.01 9.74
N LEU A 18 -2.67 1.95 9.37
CA LEU A 18 -4.05 2.05 9.89
C LEU A 18 -4.91 0.86 9.44
N VAL A 19 -4.85 0.46 8.17
CA VAL A 19 -5.57 -0.72 7.65
C VAL A 19 -5.21 -1.99 8.43
N HIS A 20 -3.93 -2.14 8.77
CA HIS A 20 -3.43 -3.28 9.54
C HIS A 20 -3.57 -3.13 11.06
N ARG A 21 -4.22 -2.06 11.54
CA ARG A 21 -4.33 -1.71 12.97
C ARG A 21 -2.98 -1.72 13.70
N ARG A 22 -1.91 -1.37 12.98
CA ARG A 22 -0.56 -1.27 13.51
C ARG A 22 -0.26 0.17 13.89
N GLY A 23 -0.09 0.40 15.19
CA GLY A 23 0.42 1.67 15.68
C GLY A 23 1.90 1.81 15.37
N ILE A 24 2.24 2.61 14.35
CA ILE A 24 3.59 3.12 14.14
C ILE A 24 3.55 4.60 14.52
N PRO A 25 3.76 4.96 15.81
CA PRO A 25 3.46 6.30 16.33
C PRO A 25 4.17 7.41 15.56
N SER A 26 5.37 7.12 15.05
CA SER A 26 6.20 8.05 14.29
C SER A 26 5.58 8.48 12.95
N LEU A 27 4.76 7.65 12.29
CA LEU A 27 4.19 7.99 10.97
C LEU A 27 3.24 9.18 11.04
N ALA A 28 2.46 9.30 12.12
CA ALA A 28 1.55 10.44 12.30
C ALA A 28 2.32 11.74 12.51
N SER A 29 3.40 11.73 13.30
CA SER A 29 4.27 12.91 13.48
C SER A 29 4.98 13.28 12.18
N PHE A 30 5.48 12.29 11.43
CA PHE A 30 6.19 12.55 10.18
C PHE A 30 5.25 13.10 9.10
N TYR A 31 3.97 12.70 9.11
CA TYR A 31 3.00 13.26 8.16
C TYR A 31 2.76 14.76 8.39
N SER A 32 2.78 15.20 9.64
CA SER A 32 2.63 16.62 9.99
C SER A 32 3.91 17.42 9.77
N GLU A 33 5.07 16.84 10.06
CA GLU A 33 6.39 17.45 9.91
C GLU A 33 7.32 16.47 9.15
N PRO A 34 7.29 16.49 7.81
CA PRO A 34 8.05 15.55 6.99
C PRO A 34 9.57 15.78 7.10
N ASP A 35 10.30 14.77 7.57
CA ASP A 35 11.76 14.78 7.61
C ASP A 35 12.36 13.56 6.87
N ALA A 36 13.19 13.83 5.87
CA ALA A 36 13.78 12.79 5.03
C ALA A 36 14.76 11.86 5.77
N GLY A 37 15.45 12.38 6.79
CA GLY A 37 16.36 11.60 7.63
C GLY A 37 15.59 10.62 8.50
N LEU A 38 14.57 11.11 9.21
CA LEU A 38 13.70 10.29 10.07
C LEU A 38 12.92 9.25 9.27
N VAL A 39 12.49 9.58 8.04
CA VAL A 39 11.85 8.62 7.12
C VAL A 39 12.81 7.51 6.71
N ARG A 40 14.08 7.84 6.42
CA ARG A 40 15.10 6.82 6.11
C ARG A 40 15.37 5.91 7.30
N GLU A 41 15.55 6.48 8.49
CA GLU A 41 15.76 5.71 9.72
C GLU A 41 14.57 4.77 10.03
N LEU A 42 13.35 5.24 9.81
CA LEU A 42 12.15 4.42 9.99
C LEU A 42 12.05 3.32 8.93
N HIS A 43 12.30 3.64 7.67
CA HIS A 43 12.36 2.66 6.59
C HIS A 43 13.33 1.52 6.90
N ASP A 44 14.59 1.84 7.22
CA ASP A 44 15.65 0.85 7.42
C ASP A 44 15.34 -0.10 8.59
N ARG A 45 14.68 0.41 9.63
CA ARG A 45 14.22 -0.40 10.75
C ARG A 45 13.05 -1.31 10.39
N LEU A 46 12.10 -0.83 9.58
CA LEU A 46 10.87 -1.56 9.29
C LEU A 46 11.02 -2.58 8.15
N ILE A 47 11.88 -2.32 7.16
CA ILE A 47 12.01 -3.17 5.96
C ILE A 47 12.58 -4.56 6.29
N ASP A 48 13.40 -4.66 7.35
CA ASP A 48 13.99 -5.91 7.83
C ASP A 48 13.18 -6.53 8.99
N SER A 49 11.99 -5.99 9.31
CA SER A 49 11.10 -6.57 10.33
C SER A 49 10.62 -7.97 9.93
N GLY A 50 10.39 -8.82 10.93
CA GLY A 50 9.74 -10.13 10.74
C GLY A 50 8.25 -10.03 10.41
N ASP A 51 7.61 -8.89 10.70
CA ASP A 51 6.19 -8.65 10.42
C ASP A 51 6.02 -7.99 9.04
N HIS A 52 5.22 -8.61 8.17
CA HIS A 52 4.94 -8.08 6.85
C HIS A 52 4.23 -6.72 6.88
N CYS A 53 3.46 -6.40 7.94
CA CYS A 53 2.78 -5.12 8.06
C CYS A 53 3.79 -3.97 8.24
N ASP A 54 4.86 -4.20 9.00
CA ASP A 54 5.96 -3.24 9.14
C ASP A 54 6.69 -3.08 7.81
N ARG A 55 7.00 -4.20 7.15
CA ARG A 55 7.66 -4.19 5.84
C ARG A 55 6.82 -3.48 4.78
N GLU A 56 5.49 -3.63 4.81
CA GLU A 56 4.59 -2.94 3.90
C GLU A 56 4.66 -1.42 4.08
N ALA A 57 4.62 -0.92 5.33
CA ALA A 57 4.84 0.49 5.60
C ALA A 57 6.22 0.95 5.11
N ALA A 58 7.26 0.14 5.31
CA ALA A 58 8.60 0.43 4.80
C ALA A 58 8.64 0.50 3.26
N ILE A 59 8.00 -0.43 2.56
CA ILE A 59 7.93 -0.46 1.09
C ILE A 59 7.33 0.85 0.56
N TRP A 60 6.28 1.38 1.21
CA TRP A 60 5.74 2.69 0.89
C TRP A 60 6.74 3.81 1.15
N LEU A 61 7.35 3.88 2.34
CA LEU A 61 8.38 4.88 2.66
C LEU A 61 9.55 4.87 1.67
N GLY A 62 9.89 3.69 1.14
CA GLY A 62 10.95 3.51 0.16
C GLY A 62 10.73 4.29 -1.14
N LEU A 63 9.49 4.67 -1.48
CA LEU A 63 9.16 5.50 -2.66
C LEU A 63 9.78 6.90 -2.61
N ALA A 64 9.99 7.43 -1.40
CA ALA A 64 10.62 8.72 -1.16
C ALA A 64 12.15 8.63 -1.12
N LEU A 65 12.70 7.43 -0.91
CA LEU A 65 14.14 7.25 -0.82
C LEU A 65 14.73 7.11 -2.23
N GLU A 66 15.86 7.77 -2.48
CA GLU A 66 16.60 7.60 -3.73
C GLU A 66 17.03 6.14 -3.87
N GLN A 67 16.32 5.38 -4.71
CA GLN A 67 16.69 4.03 -5.06
C GLN A 67 17.64 4.10 -6.27
N GLY A 68 18.79 3.44 -6.14
CA GLY A 68 19.85 3.38 -7.15
C GLY A 68 19.43 2.64 -8.41
N ASP A 69 20.37 2.41 -9.32
CA ASP A 69 20.12 1.64 -10.53
C ASP A 69 19.74 0.18 -10.20
N ILE A 70 18.95 -0.43 -11.08
CA ILE A 70 18.60 -1.85 -11.00
C ILE A 70 19.89 -2.68 -11.01
N GLY A 71 20.26 -3.24 -9.86
CA GLY A 71 21.50 -4.00 -9.68
C GLY A 71 21.46 -5.41 -10.30
N SER A 72 20.28 -5.98 -10.53
CA SER A 72 20.08 -7.33 -11.06
C SER A 72 19.01 -7.39 -12.15
N ASN A 73 19.11 -8.37 -13.06
CA ASN A 73 18.18 -8.50 -14.17
C ASN A 73 16.81 -9.04 -13.69
N PRO A 74 15.70 -8.29 -13.86
CA PRO A 74 14.34 -8.73 -13.50
C PRO A 74 13.97 -10.12 -14.03
N ARG A 75 14.47 -10.49 -15.21
CA ARG A 75 14.16 -11.78 -15.82
C ARG A 75 14.72 -12.95 -15.02
N GLY A 76 15.86 -12.78 -14.36
CA GLY A 76 16.45 -13.80 -13.50
C GLY A 76 15.54 -14.09 -12.31
N LEU A 77 15.05 -13.03 -11.66
CA LEU A 77 14.10 -13.12 -10.56
C LEU A 77 12.80 -13.83 -11.00
N VAL A 78 12.22 -13.46 -12.15
CA VAL A 78 11.00 -14.12 -12.66
C VAL A 78 11.21 -15.63 -12.86
N VAL A 79 12.34 -16.03 -13.45
CA VAL A 79 12.66 -17.45 -13.63
C VAL A 79 12.76 -18.17 -12.28
N GLY A 80 13.52 -17.60 -11.33
CA GLY A 80 13.66 -18.19 -10.00
C GLY A 80 12.35 -18.32 -9.22
N LEU A 81 11.45 -17.33 -9.37
CA LEU A 81 10.11 -17.37 -8.78
C LEU A 81 9.23 -18.45 -9.42
N ARG A 82 9.26 -18.62 -10.74
CA ARG A 82 8.49 -19.68 -11.45
C ARG A 82 9.02 -21.08 -11.13
N GLU A 83 10.33 -21.24 -11.01
CA GLU A 83 10.93 -22.50 -10.56
C GLU A 83 10.48 -22.83 -9.13
N MET A 84 10.48 -21.83 -8.25
CA MET A 84 10.02 -21.99 -6.88
C MET A 84 8.52 -22.30 -6.79
N GLU A 85 7.67 -21.66 -7.58
CA GLU A 85 6.25 -21.98 -7.72
C GLU A 85 6.05 -23.46 -8.06
N PHE A 86 6.78 -23.97 -9.06
CA PHE A 86 6.71 -25.37 -9.45
C PHE A 86 7.11 -26.31 -8.29
N VAL A 87 8.18 -26.01 -7.57
CA VAL A 87 8.62 -26.84 -6.44
C VAL A 87 7.58 -26.81 -5.30
N LEU A 88 7.01 -25.65 -4.98
CA LEU A 88 5.95 -25.53 -3.98
C LEU A 88 4.68 -26.29 -4.38
N TYR A 89 4.31 -26.26 -5.66
CA TYR A 89 3.21 -27.06 -6.20
C TYR A 89 3.45 -28.56 -5.98
N MET A 90 4.67 -29.04 -6.27
CA MET A 90 5.05 -30.43 -6.07
C MET A 90 5.11 -30.84 -4.59
N LEU A 91 5.30 -29.88 -3.68
CA LEU A 91 5.32 -30.09 -2.23
C LEU A 91 3.90 -30.24 -1.63
N MET A 92 2.88 -29.64 -2.24
CA MET A 92 1.50 -29.62 -1.70
C MET A 92 0.96 -30.99 -1.29
N PRO A 93 1.09 -32.09 -2.09
CA PRO A 93 0.54 -33.39 -1.71
C PRO A 93 1.16 -33.98 -0.43
N ARG A 94 2.35 -33.51 -0.06
CA ARG A 94 3.12 -33.93 1.13
C ARG A 94 3.01 -32.94 2.29
N SER A 95 2.27 -31.84 2.14
CA SER A 95 2.24 -30.73 3.10
C SER A 95 1.30 -30.94 4.28
N GLY A 96 0.52 -32.02 4.30
CA GLY A 96 -0.34 -32.38 5.45
C GLY A 96 -1.21 -31.23 5.95
N GLU A 97 -1.11 -30.92 7.24
CA GLU A 97 -1.85 -29.83 7.89
C GLU A 97 -1.41 -28.42 7.43
N ALA A 98 -0.18 -28.28 6.91
CA ALA A 98 0.36 -27.02 6.40
C ALA A 98 0.00 -26.75 4.93
N LEU A 99 -0.87 -27.56 4.31
CA LEU A 99 -1.30 -27.41 2.92
C LEU A 99 -1.81 -25.99 2.62
N GLN A 100 -2.56 -25.39 3.54
CA GLN A 100 -3.11 -24.06 3.35
C GLN A 100 -2.00 -23.00 3.26
N GLU A 101 -1.04 -23.03 4.17
CA GLU A 101 0.10 -22.12 4.22
C GLU A 101 1.03 -22.32 3.03
N VAL A 102 1.32 -23.56 2.63
CA VAL A 102 2.12 -23.86 1.43
C VAL A 102 1.42 -23.35 0.16
N ASN A 103 0.10 -23.49 0.06
CA ASN A 103 -0.67 -22.95 -1.07
C ASN A 103 -0.67 -21.41 -1.09
N LEU A 104 -0.78 -20.76 0.07
CA LEU A 104 -0.67 -19.30 0.18
C LEU A 104 0.73 -18.82 -0.22
N TRP A 105 1.77 -19.51 0.25
CA TRP A 105 3.15 -19.22 -0.11
C TRP A 105 3.38 -19.31 -1.62
N MET A 106 2.95 -20.42 -2.24
CA MET A 106 2.97 -20.61 -3.69
C MET A 106 2.22 -19.49 -4.42
N SER A 107 1.02 -19.15 -3.95
CA SER A 107 0.19 -18.09 -4.54
C SER A 107 0.90 -16.73 -4.49
N PHE A 108 1.56 -16.39 -3.38
CA PHE A 108 2.31 -15.14 -3.30
C PHE A 108 3.54 -15.13 -4.23
N ILE A 109 4.28 -16.24 -4.34
CA ILE A 109 5.41 -16.38 -5.26
C ILE A 109 4.95 -16.23 -6.73
N ALA A 110 3.89 -16.94 -7.12
CA ALA A 110 3.36 -16.89 -8.48
C ALA A 110 2.88 -15.47 -8.86
N ASN A 111 2.12 -14.82 -7.97
CA ASN A 111 1.65 -13.46 -8.22
C ASN A 111 2.80 -12.43 -8.21
N ALA A 112 3.84 -12.65 -7.40
CA ALA A 112 5.03 -11.81 -7.43
C ALA A 112 5.76 -11.93 -8.78
N ALA A 113 5.87 -13.15 -9.33
CA ALA A 113 6.44 -13.38 -10.65
C ALA A 113 5.70 -12.60 -11.75
N HIS A 114 4.36 -12.67 -11.77
CA HIS A 114 3.54 -11.88 -12.69
C HIS A 114 3.75 -10.37 -12.50
N SER A 115 3.76 -9.92 -11.25
CA SER A 115 3.96 -8.50 -10.92
C SER A 115 5.33 -7.98 -11.38
N VAL A 116 6.40 -8.78 -11.24
CA VAL A 116 7.73 -8.43 -11.75
C VAL A 116 7.75 -8.39 -13.29
N GLU A 117 7.10 -9.37 -13.94
CA GLU A 117 7.02 -9.43 -15.41
C GLU A 117 6.28 -8.22 -16.01
N ASP A 118 5.20 -7.78 -15.35
CA ASP A 118 4.40 -6.63 -15.74
C ASP A 118 4.99 -5.27 -15.28
N GLY A 119 6.05 -5.29 -14.45
CA GLY A 119 6.68 -4.08 -13.91
C GLY A 119 5.95 -3.44 -12.73
N PHE A 120 5.01 -4.15 -12.10
CA PHE A 120 4.32 -3.75 -10.87
C PHE A 120 5.17 -4.01 -9.63
N TRP A 121 6.22 -3.21 -9.47
CA TRP A 121 7.25 -3.41 -8.45
C TRP A 121 6.76 -3.32 -7.01
N ILE A 122 5.78 -2.44 -6.71
CA ILE A 122 5.21 -2.36 -5.36
C ILE A 122 4.47 -3.66 -5.04
N ASP A 123 3.60 -4.12 -5.93
CA ASP A 123 2.87 -5.37 -5.74
C ASP A 123 3.83 -6.56 -5.58
N ALA A 124 4.88 -6.63 -6.38
CA ALA A 124 5.93 -7.65 -6.24
C ALA A 124 6.59 -7.61 -4.84
N LYS A 125 6.98 -6.43 -4.34
CA LYS A 125 7.57 -6.25 -3.01
C LYS A 125 6.59 -6.69 -1.90
N LEU A 126 5.32 -6.31 -2.01
CA LEU A 126 4.28 -6.67 -1.03
C LEU A 126 4.00 -8.18 -1.01
N LEU A 127 3.89 -8.80 -2.18
CA LEU A 127 3.65 -10.23 -2.32
C LEU A 127 4.83 -11.04 -1.77
N LEU A 128 6.08 -10.65 -2.06
CA LEU A 128 7.26 -11.32 -1.50
C LEU A 128 7.44 -11.10 0.00
N SER A 129 7.05 -9.93 0.52
CA SER A 129 6.97 -9.69 1.97
C SER A 129 5.99 -10.66 2.64
N ARG A 130 4.83 -10.92 2.03
CA ARG A 130 3.85 -11.91 2.54
C ARG A 130 4.33 -13.34 2.37
N ALA A 131 4.94 -13.67 1.24
CA ALA A 131 5.56 -14.98 1.00
C ALA A 131 6.59 -15.29 2.09
N LEU A 132 7.45 -14.33 2.43
CA LEU A 132 8.46 -14.48 3.48
C LEU A 132 7.82 -14.78 4.84
N GLN A 133 6.78 -14.03 5.23
CA GLN A 133 6.07 -14.28 6.50
C GLN A 133 5.39 -15.65 6.52
N VAL A 134 4.67 -16.02 5.46
CA VAL A 134 3.98 -17.33 5.42
C VAL A 134 4.97 -18.49 5.41
N SER A 135 6.10 -18.34 4.71
CA SER A 135 7.16 -19.35 4.68
C SER A 135 7.73 -19.67 6.06
N GLN A 136 7.62 -18.74 7.03
CA GLN A 136 8.12 -18.87 8.40
C GLN A 136 6.99 -19.12 9.42
N SER A 137 5.78 -19.39 8.94
CA SER A 137 4.62 -19.62 9.81
C SER A 137 4.74 -20.94 10.57
N PRO A 138 4.11 -21.08 11.76
CA PRO A 138 4.21 -22.29 12.56
C PRO A 138 3.87 -23.59 11.80
N PRO A 139 2.85 -23.66 10.92
CA PRO A 139 2.59 -24.86 10.13
C PRO A 139 3.74 -25.23 9.20
N VAL A 140 4.37 -24.25 8.54
CA VAL A 140 5.49 -24.48 7.62
C VAL A 140 6.76 -24.86 8.38
N GLU A 141 7.03 -24.25 9.54
CA GLU A 141 8.13 -24.65 10.41
C GLU A 141 7.94 -26.09 10.95
N GLY A 142 6.69 -26.54 11.11
CA GLY A 142 6.35 -27.93 11.38
C GLY A 142 6.89 -28.88 10.29
N LEU A 143 6.64 -28.57 9.02
CA LEU A 143 7.17 -29.35 7.88
C LEU A 143 8.70 -29.35 7.85
N ARG A 144 9.32 -28.23 8.24
CA ARG A 144 10.78 -28.13 8.30
C ARG A 144 11.40 -29.05 9.36
N ALA A 145 10.68 -29.30 10.45
CA ALA A 145 11.12 -30.18 11.52
C ALA A 145 10.98 -31.68 11.18
N GLU A 146 10.25 -32.02 10.12
CA GLU A 146 10.11 -33.39 9.63
C GLU A 146 11.33 -33.86 8.83
N SER A 147 11.76 -35.11 9.05
CA SER A 147 13.00 -35.65 8.46
C SER A 147 13.00 -35.69 6.93
N ASP A 148 11.83 -35.83 6.31
CA ASP A 148 11.70 -36.11 4.88
C ASP A 148 11.49 -34.85 4.03
N LEU A 149 11.19 -33.73 4.69
CA LEU A 149 10.87 -32.43 4.06
C LEU A 149 11.76 -31.28 4.54
N GLY A 150 12.47 -31.46 5.65
CA GLY A 150 13.25 -30.40 6.29
C GLY A 150 14.22 -29.68 5.36
N TYR A 151 14.93 -30.44 4.51
CA TYR A 151 15.86 -29.84 3.55
C TYR A 151 15.15 -29.05 2.44
N GLU A 152 14.08 -29.60 1.86
CA GLU A 152 13.33 -28.94 0.78
C GLU A 152 12.71 -27.62 1.27
N VAL A 153 12.08 -27.65 2.46
CA VAL A 153 11.48 -26.47 3.08
C VAL A 153 12.55 -25.42 3.43
N ASP A 154 13.68 -25.82 4.02
CA ASP A 154 14.78 -24.90 4.36
C ASP A 154 15.39 -24.22 3.13
N VAL A 155 15.53 -24.95 2.01
CA VAL A 155 15.98 -24.37 0.75
C VAL A 155 14.97 -23.34 0.22
N LEU A 156 13.68 -23.68 0.22
CA LEU A 156 12.62 -22.77 -0.25
C LEU A 156 12.51 -21.51 0.64
N GLN A 157 12.60 -21.63 1.95
CA GLN A 157 12.58 -20.49 2.86
C GLN A 157 13.75 -19.53 2.58
N ARG A 158 14.97 -20.07 2.43
CA ARG A 158 16.15 -19.28 2.07
C ARG A 158 16.02 -18.62 0.70
N ALA A 159 15.43 -19.33 -0.28
CA ALA A 159 15.14 -18.76 -1.58
C ALA A 159 14.15 -17.59 -1.48
N THR A 160 13.06 -17.73 -0.72
CA THR A 160 12.09 -16.64 -0.48
C THR A 160 12.76 -15.42 0.13
N ALA A 161 13.58 -15.62 1.17
CA ALA A 161 14.31 -14.54 1.80
C ALA A 161 15.25 -13.84 0.81
N SER A 162 16.00 -14.61 0.01
CA SER A 162 16.88 -14.07 -1.02
C SER A 162 16.11 -13.29 -2.10
N TYR A 163 14.95 -13.79 -2.53
CA TYR A 163 14.11 -13.10 -3.52
C TYR A 163 13.49 -11.82 -2.96
N PHE A 164 13.13 -11.80 -1.67
CA PHE A 164 12.68 -10.58 -1.02
C PHE A 164 13.82 -9.55 -0.88
N ASP A 165 15.02 -10.01 -0.50
CA ASP A 165 16.21 -9.15 -0.42
C ASP A 165 16.63 -8.60 -1.79
N GLU A 166 16.41 -9.36 -2.86
CA GLU A 166 16.61 -8.86 -4.22
C GLU A 166 15.52 -7.84 -4.59
N VAL A 167 14.23 -8.19 -4.40
CA VAL A 167 13.11 -7.36 -4.86
C VAL A 167 13.09 -5.99 -4.16
N LYS A 168 13.47 -5.92 -2.88
CA LYS A 168 13.48 -4.66 -2.11
C LYS A 168 14.40 -3.61 -2.73
N GLY A 169 15.48 -4.05 -3.39
CA GLY A 169 16.46 -3.22 -4.08
C GLY A 169 16.04 -2.67 -5.44
N TYR A 170 14.94 -3.16 -6.04
CA TYR A 170 14.49 -2.62 -7.33
C TYR A 170 13.87 -1.22 -7.16
N PRO A 171 14.33 -0.20 -7.91
CA PRO A 171 13.87 1.17 -7.78
C PRO A 171 12.40 1.33 -8.13
N VAL A 172 11.66 1.97 -7.23
CA VAL A 172 10.31 2.48 -7.50
C VAL A 172 10.28 3.95 -7.18
N ARG A 173 9.93 4.77 -8.18
CA ARG A 173 9.74 6.21 -7.99
C ARG A 173 8.28 6.53 -8.14
N LEU A 174 7.73 7.18 -7.12
CA LEU A 174 6.42 7.81 -7.25
C LEU A 174 6.56 9.05 -8.14
N ARG A 175 5.86 9.06 -9.27
CA ARG A 175 5.73 10.24 -10.13
C ARG A 175 4.34 10.81 -9.91
N VAL A 176 4.27 12.08 -9.55
CA VAL A 176 3.03 12.80 -9.31
C VAL A 176 3.11 14.11 -10.05
N ALA A 177 2.09 14.41 -10.84
CA ALA A 177 2.00 15.68 -11.53
C ALA A 177 1.84 16.84 -10.52
N GLU A 178 2.64 17.88 -10.70
CA GLU A 178 2.73 19.03 -9.77
C GLU A 178 1.38 19.73 -9.55
N ASP A 179 0.59 19.87 -10.61
CA ASP A 179 -0.76 20.44 -10.62
C ASP A 179 -1.77 19.61 -9.83
N ARG A 180 -1.47 18.33 -9.56
CA ARG A 180 -2.33 17.40 -8.81
C ARG A 180 -1.89 17.19 -7.36
N MET A 181 -0.69 17.63 -7.00
CA MET A 181 -0.08 17.39 -5.69
C MET A 181 -0.96 17.94 -4.54
N GLU A 182 -1.47 19.16 -4.69
CA GLU A 182 -2.31 19.80 -3.68
C GLU A 182 -3.62 19.04 -3.47
N ALA A 183 -4.25 18.58 -4.57
CA ALA A 183 -5.47 17.79 -4.50
C ALA A 183 -5.23 16.45 -3.78
N ILE A 184 -4.10 15.79 -4.08
CA ILE A 184 -3.71 14.54 -3.43
C ILE A 184 -3.54 14.75 -1.92
N LEU A 185 -2.77 15.76 -1.51
CA LEU A 185 -2.51 16.04 -0.09
C LEU A 185 -3.80 16.34 0.68
N LYS A 186 -4.70 17.16 0.12
CA LYS A 186 -5.98 17.47 0.75
C LYS A 186 -6.86 16.24 0.92
N VAL A 187 -7.02 15.43 -0.13
CA VAL A 187 -7.81 14.19 -0.05
C VAL A 187 -7.19 13.22 0.94
N GLN A 188 -5.87 13.07 0.92
CA GLN A 188 -5.14 12.18 1.81
C GLN A 188 -5.28 12.60 3.29
N GLU A 189 -5.22 13.90 3.59
CA GLU A 189 -5.42 14.42 4.94
C GLU A 189 -6.81 14.04 5.49
N HIS A 190 -7.87 14.35 4.76
CA HIS A 190 -9.23 14.01 5.17
C HIS A 190 -9.47 12.51 5.26
N MET A 191 -8.89 11.72 4.35
CA MET A 191 -8.96 10.27 4.39
C MET A 191 -8.29 9.71 5.65
N LEU A 192 -7.09 10.18 5.99
CA LEU A 192 -6.33 9.72 7.15
C LEU A 192 -7.02 10.08 8.46
N ASP A 193 -7.66 11.24 8.56
CA ASP A 193 -8.43 11.63 9.74
C ASP A 193 -9.67 10.74 9.91
N LEU A 194 -10.38 10.41 8.83
CA LEU A 194 -11.47 9.44 8.87
C LEU A 194 -11.01 8.04 9.27
N MET A 195 -9.87 7.58 8.73
CA MET A 195 -9.30 6.29 9.08
C MET A 195 -8.90 6.23 10.56
N ARG A 196 -8.34 7.31 11.12
CA ARG A 196 -7.97 7.37 12.54
C ARG A 196 -9.19 7.18 13.46
N ILE A 197 -10.35 7.72 13.10
CA ILE A 197 -11.61 7.48 13.82
C ILE A 197 -12.04 6.02 13.64
N HIS A 198 -12.15 5.57 12.38
CA HIS A 198 -12.64 4.24 12.07
C HIS A 198 -11.82 3.10 12.72
N TYR A 199 -10.50 3.25 12.77
CA TYR A 199 -9.60 2.20 13.26
C TYR A 199 -9.19 2.36 14.74
N ARG A 200 -9.54 3.46 15.42
CA ARG A 200 -9.27 3.64 16.87
C ARG A 200 -10.21 2.86 17.77
N GLU A 201 -11.42 2.55 17.31
CA GLU A 201 -12.47 2.13 18.24
C GLU A 201 -13.14 0.82 17.83
N GLU A 202 -13.08 -0.19 18.71
CA GLU A 202 -13.76 -1.48 18.55
C GLU A 202 -15.29 -1.40 18.66
N GLN A 203 -15.86 -0.20 18.86
CA GLN A 203 -17.24 -0.01 19.33
C GLN A 203 -18.17 0.79 18.41
N TRP A 204 -17.76 1.15 17.19
CA TRP A 204 -18.48 2.15 16.41
C TRP A 204 -19.22 1.49 15.25
N GLY A 205 -20.38 2.05 14.91
CA GLY A 205 -21.42 1.45 14.08
C GLY A 205 -20.96 0.94 12.70
N SER A 206 -21.90 0.31 11.97
CA SER A 206 -21.68 -0.49 10.75
C SER A 206 -20.34 -0.23 10.02
N PRO A 207 -19.38 -1.17 10.06
CA PRO A 207 -18.06 -1.05 9.42
C PRO A 207 -18.11 -0.66 7.94
N GLU A 208 -19.24 -0.87 7.26
CA GLU A 208 -19.43 -0.57 5.85
C GLU A 208 -19.61 0.93 5.55
N ALA A 209 -20.21 1.69 6.48
CA ALA A 209 -20.54 3.11 6.28
C ALA A 209 -19.28 3.99 6.21
N THR A 210 -18.26 3.64 6.98
CA THR A 210 -16.93 4.29 7.04
C THR A 210 -15.98 3.80 5.95
N ARG A 211 -15.98 2.50 5.68
CA ARG A 211 -15.03 1.87 4.76
C ARG A 211 -15.22 2.30 3.32
N THR A 212 -16.47 2.51 2.91
CA THR A 212 -16.80 2.92 1.54
C THR A 212 -16.18 4.28 1.16
N PRO A 213 -16.43 5.38 1.89
CA PRO A 213 -15.83 6.67 1.54
C PRO A 213 -14.30 6.65 1.61
N ILE A 214 -13.69 5.94 2.57
CA ILE A 214 -12.23 5.76 2.65
C ILE A 214 -11.68 5.11 1.37
N HIS A 215 -12.29 4.00 0.93
CA HIS A 215 -11.87 3.33 -0.32
C HIS A 215 -12.02 4.22 -1.54
N ARG A 216 -13.10 5.00 -1.62
CA ARG A 216 -13.32 5.96 -2.71
C ARG A 216 -12.25 7.05 -2.72
N MET A 217 -11.86 7.57 -1.55
CA MET A 217 -10.77 8.54 -1.42
C MET A 217 -9.41 7.94 -1.82
N SER A 218 -9.09 6.72 -1.35
CA SER A 218 -7.86 6.01 -1.74
C SER A 218 -7.81 5.77 -3.26
N SER A 219 -8.94 5.39 -3.86
CA SER A 219 -9.07 5.26 -5.32
C SER A 219 -8.83 6.59 -6.04
N ALA A 220 -9.44 7.69 -5.58
CA ALA A 220 -9.23 9.02 -6.13
C ALA A 220 -7.76 9.45 -6.08
N ILE A 221 -7.07 9.22 -4.95
CA ILE A 221 -5.64 9.49 -4.80
C ILE A 221 -4.82 8.73 -5.85
N ARG A 222 -5.07 7.43 -6.02
CA ARG A 222 -4.38 6.61 -7.04
C ARG A 222 -4.63 7.13 -8.46
N HIS A 223 -5.86 7.56 -8.75
CA HIS A 223 -6.19 8.17 -10.03
C HIS A 223 -5.49 9.51 -10.25
N LEU A 224 -5.33 10.33 -9.21
CA LEU A 224 -4.61 11.60 -9.29
C LEU A 224 -3.10 11.39 -9.51
N MET A 225 -2.51 10.36 -8.89
CA MET A 225 -1.10 9.98 -9.09
C MET A 225 -0.80 9.47 -10.50
N ASP A 226 -1.81 8.97 -11.22
CA ASP A 226 -1.64 8.44 -12.58
C ASP A 226 -1.67 9.58 -13.61
N GLU A 227 -0.49 10.03 -14.03
CA GLU A 227 -0.30 11.11 -15.02
C GLU A 227 -1.07 10.86 -16.32
N GLY A 228 -1.28 9.59 -16.70
CA GLY A 228 -1.98 9.21 -17.94
C GLY A 228 -3.51 9.28 -17.86
N LYS A 229 -4.08 9.48 -16.67
CA LYS A 229 -5.55 9.52 -16.49
C LYS A 229 -6.11 10.93 -16.51
N GLU A 230 -7.28 11.05 -17.13
CA GLU A 230 -8.11 12.25 -17.09
C GLU A 230 -8.66 12.49 -15.68
N LEU A 231 -8.92 13.76 -15.34
CA LEU A 231 -9.45 14.17 -14.04
C LEU A 231 -10.91 13.75 -13.81
N GLY A 232 -11.58 13.13 -14.79
CA GLY A 232 -12.95 12.62 -14.66
C GLY A 232 -13.08 11.47 -13.65
N ALA A 233 -12.16 10.50 -13.68
CA ALA A 233 -12.15 9.36 -12.76
C ALA A 233 -11.94 9.77 -11.29
N PRO A 234 -10.89 10.54 -10.92
CA PRO A 234 -10.72 10.95 -9.52
C PRO A 234 -11.89 11.80 -9.04
N LYS A 235 -12.45 12.65 -9.90
CA LYS A 235 -13.63 13.45 -9.56
C LYS A 235 -14.86 12.59 -9.24
N LEU A 236 -15.14 11.57 -10.05
CA LEU A 236 -16.25 10.66 -9.81
C LEU A 236 -16.10 9.93 -8.46
N GLU A 237 -14.92 9.42 -8.17
CA GLU A 237 -14.64 8.74 -6.90
C GLU A 237 -14.84 9.69 -5.70
N LEU A 238 -14.38 10.94 -5.80
CA LEU A 238 -14.60 11.97 -4.77
C LEU A 238 -16.07 12.36 -4.61
N GLN A 239 -16.84 12.44 -5.71
CA GLN A 239 -18.28 12.70 -5.64
C GLN A 239 -19.01 11.59 -4.88
N LEU A 240 -18.72 10.33 -5.21
CA LEU A 240 -19.27 9.19 -4.50
C LEU A 240 -18.87 9.20 -3.03
N ALA A 241 -17.60 9.49 -2.72
CA ALA A 241 -17.13 9.64 -1.34
C ALA A 241 -17.94 10.69 -0.57
N SER A 242 -18.13 11.88 -1.16
CA SER A 242 -18.91 12.97 -0.56
C SER A 242 -20.37 12.56 -0.30
N GLU A 243 -21.04 11.92 -1.25
CA GLU A 243 -22.42 11.46 -1.06
C GLU A 243 -22.55 10.44 0.07
N HIS A 244 -21.58 9.53 0.22
CA HIS A 244 -21.55 8.58 1.32
C HIS A 244 -21.34 9.28 2.67
N LEU A 245 -20.42 10.25 2.74
CA LEU A 245 -20.18 11.03 3.97
C LEU A 245 -21.41 11.86 4.37
N GLU A 246 -22.12 12.48 3.42
CA GLU A 246 -23.34 13.27 3.70
C GLU A 246 -24.45 12.41 4.31
N ARG A 247 -24.68 11.22 3.77
CA ARG A 247 -25.64 10.27 4.34
C ARG A 247 -25.24 9.92 5.77
N TRP A 248 -23.96 9.63 5.98
CA TRP A 248 -23.45 9.25 7.28
C TRP A 248 -23.54 10.39 8.33
N VAL A 249 -23.23 11.64 7.96
CA VAL A 249 -23.42 12.82 8.83
C VAL A 249 -24.87 12.96 9.28
N SER A 250 -25.84 12.62 8.41
CA SER A 250 -27.27 12.72 8.73
C SER A 250 -27.74 11.67 9.74
N GLU A 251 -27.00 10.57 9.88
CA GLU A 251 -27.34 9.43 10.75
C GLU A 251 -26.68 9.55 12.14
N ILE A 252 -25.65 10.38 12.30
CA ILE A 252 -24.93 10.56 13.57
C ILE A 252 -25.52 11.70 14.41
N ALA A 253 -25.80 11.39 15.68
CA ALA A 253 -26.46 12.29 16.64
C ALA A 253 -25.63 13.53 17.07
N GLY A 254 -24.34 13.58 16.75
CA GLY A 254 -23.44 14.71 17.08
C GLY A 254 -22.11 14.24 17.67
N GLY A 255 -21.19 15.18 17.93
CA GLY A 255 -19.89 14.91 18.56
C GLY A 255 -18.68 15.15 17.64
N GLU A 256 -17.49 14.82 18.14
CA GLU A 256 -16.21 14.94 17.43
C GLU A 256 -16.23 14.19 16.09
N GLU A 257 -16.83 13.00 16.07
CA GLU A 257 -17.04 12.19 14.87
C GLU A 257 -17.79 12.96 13.77
N ARG A 258 -18.93 13.55 14.11
CA ARG A 258 -19.73 14.35 13.17
C ARG A 258 -18.92 15.53 12.62
N THR A 259 -18.13 16.19 13.46
CA THR A 259 -17.27 17.31 13.05
C THR A 259 -16.22 16.86 12.04
N VAL A 260 -15.54 15.72 12.28
CA VAL A 260 -14.50 15.23 11.35
C VAL A 260 -15.11 14.76 10.03
N ILE A 261 -16.26 14.07 10.05
CA ILE A 261 -16.93 13.63 8.82
C ILE A 261 -17.43 14.83 8.01
N GLN A 262 -17.97 15.85 8.69
CA GLN A 262 -18.39 17.08 8.03
C GLN A 262 -17.21 17.83 7.42
N ALA A 263 -16.10 17.97 8.14
CA ALA A 263 -14.88 18.59 7.62
C ALA A 263 -14.32 17.82 6.41
N ALA A 264 -14.31 16.48 6.45
CA ALA A 264 -13.91 15.65 5.31
C ALA A 264 -14.84 15.84 4.11
N CYS A 265 -16.15 15.93 4.33
CA CYS A 265 -17.12 16.18 3.26
C CYS A 265 -16.93 17.56 2.61
N GLU A 266 -16.75 18.61 3.42
CA GLU A 266 -16.51 19.98 2.93
C GLU A 266 -15.18 20.06 2.16
N GLY A 267 -14.11 19.48 2.70
CA GLY A 267 -12.81 19.45 2.03
C GLY A 267 -12.80 18.68 0.71
N ILE A 268 -13.51 17.55 0.63
CA ILE A 268 -13.67 16.82 -0.64
C ILE A 268 -14.40 17.66 -1.69
N LYS A 269 -15.44 18.42 -1.30
CA LYS A 269 -16.15 19.30 -2.22
C LYS A 269 -15.27 20.44 -2.74
N GLU A 270 -14.41 20.99 -1.89
CA GLU A 270 -13.41 21.97 -2.31
C GLU A 270 -12.46 21.39 -3.36
N VAL A 271 -11.95 20.17 -3.14
CA VAL A 271 -11.09 19.48 -4.10
C VAL A 271 -11.82 19.23 -5.42
N ILE A 272 -13.08 18.76 -5.39
CA ILE A 272 -13.90 18.57 -6.59
C ILE A 272 -14.07 19.88 -7.36
N GLY A 273 -14.23 21.00 -6.65
CA GLY A 273 -14.26 22.36 -7.21
C GLY A 273 -12.95 22.69 -7.93
N ALA A 274 -11.82 22.56 -7.24
CA ALA A 274 -10.50 22.86 -7.80
C ALA A 274 -10.14 21.98 -9.00
N LEU A 275 -10.49 20.69 -8.98
CA LEU A 275 -10.28 19.78 -10.12
C LEU A 275 -11.11 20.19 -11.36
N ARG A 276 -12.22 20.91 -11.17
CA ARG A 276 -13.02 21.44 -12.28
C ARG A 276 -12.25 22.54 -13.01
N ASP A 277 -11.58 23.41 -12.27
CA ASP A 277 -10.87 24.56 -12.81
C ASP A 277 -9.60 24.11 -13.57
N LEU A 278 -8.90 23.09 -13.06
CA LEU A 278 -7.77 22.44 -13.76
C LEU A 278 -8.16 21.82 -15.10
N ASN A 279 -9.40 21.31 -15.22
CA ASN A 279 -9.89 20.71 -16.46
C ASN A 279 -10.31 21.76 -17.52
N ILE A 280 -10.49 23.03 -17.12
CA ILE A 280 -10.86 24.13 -18.03
C ILE A 280 -9.60 24.75 -18.65
N ASP A 281 -8.52 24.88 -17.89
CA ASP A 281 -7.26 25.45 -18.38
C ASP A 281 -6.54 24.56 -19.41
N GLY A 282 -6.77 23.24 -19.38
CA GLY A 282 -6.27 22.29 -20.39
C GLY A 282 -6.99 22.34 -21.75
N LEU A 283 -8.10 23.08 -21.86
CA LEU A 283 -8.89 23.25 -23.09
C LEU A 283 -8.65 24.59 -23.80
N ILE A 284 -7.80 25.46 -23.24
CA ILE A 284 -7.39 26.70 -23.90
C ILE A 284 -6.26 26.38 -24.89
N PHE A 285 -6.63 25.88 -26.07
CA PHE A 285 -5.75 25.94 -27.23
C PHE A 285 -5.45 27.42 -27.54
N PRO A 286 -4.17 27.81 -27.77
CA PRO A 286 -3.89 29.12 -28.33
C PRO A 286 -4.47 29.14 -29.75
N GLY A 287 -5.44 30.01 -29.97
CA GLY A 287 -5.81 30.41 -31.32
C GLY A 287 -4.65 31.18 -31.93
N GLU A 288 -4.07 30.61 -32.98
CA GLU A 288 -3.81 31.20 -34.32
C GLU A 288 -2.84 30.32 -35.13
#